data_AF-A0A3C1STF7-F1
#
_entry.id   AF-A0A3C1STF7-F1
#
_cell.length_a   1.000
_cell.length_b   1.000
_cell.length_c   1.000
_cell.angle_alpha   90.00
_cell.angle_beta   90.00
_cell.angle_gamma   90.00
#
_symmetry.space_group_name_H-M   'P 1'
#
loop_
_entity.id
_entity.type
_entity.pdbx_description
1 polymer ?
#
loop_
_entity_poly.entity_id
_entity_poly.type
_entity_poly.pdbx_seq_one_letter_code
_entity_poly.pdbx_strand_id
1 'polypeptide(L)' 'LAAAARRLSASSDTPRLDAELLLAEALGCSRAHLIAWPGREPKPDQAARFAAWLERRLAGEP' A
#
# COMPACT_ATOMS: atom_id res chain seq x y z
N LEU A 1 6.72 -1.26 1.36
CA LEU A 1 5.82 -2.45 1.30
C LEU A 1 5.99 -3.39 2.51
N ALA A 2 7.19 -3.93 2.80
CA ALA A 2 7.38 -4.90 3.90
C ALA A 2 6.94 -4.42 5.29
N ALA A 3 7.10 -3.13 5.60
CA ALA A 3 6.60 -2.55 6.86
C ALA A 3 5.06 -2.51 6.89
N ALA A 4 4.41 -2.04 5.82
CA ALA A 4 2.95 -1.98 5.72
C ALA A 4 2.30 -3.37 5.79
N ALA A 5 2.86 -4.37 5.09
CA ALA A 5 2.40 -5.76 5.16
C ALA A 5 2.49 -6.33 6.59
N ARG A 6 3.57 -6.04 7.33
CA ARG A 6 3.67 -6.46 8.74
C ARG A 6 2.64 -5.80 9.65
N ARG A 7 2.19 -4.59 9.33
CA ARG A 7 1.12 -3.93 10.09
C ARG A 7 -0.23 -4.55 9.78
N LEU A 8 -0.48 -4.81 8.50
CA LEU A 8 -1.74 -5.39 8.01
C LEU A 8 -1.91 -6.87 8.36
N SER A 9 -0.87 -7.59 8.78
CA SER A 9 -0.99 -9.02 9.11
C SER A 9 -1.91 -9.30 10.30
N ALA A 10 -2.26 -8.28 11.09
CA ALA A 10 -3.22 -8.41 12.17
C ALA A 10 -4.69 -8.26 11.71
N SER A 11 -4.93 -7.65 10.55
CA SER A 11 -6.27 -7.30 10.06
C SER A 11 -6.59 -7.79 8.65
N SER A 12 -5.64 -8.43 7.96
CA SER A 12 -5.79 -8.91 6.58
C SER A 12 -5.16 -10.28 6.41
N ASP A 13 -5.88 -11.19 5.73
CA ASP A 13 -5.38 -12.51 5.32
C ASP A 13 -4.38 -12.43 4.17
N THR A 14 -4.36 -11.30 3.44
CA THR A 14 -3.45 -11.07 2.31
C THR A 14 -2.69 -9.74 2.46
N PRO A 15 -1.95 -9.56 3.57
CA PRO A 15 -1.47 -8.25 3.99
C PRO A 15 -0.45 -7.62 3.02
N ARG A 16 0.30 -8.46 2.29
CA ARG A 16 1.21 -7.99 1.24
C ARG A 16 0.46 -7.52 0.00
N LEU A 17 -0.58 -8.25 -0.40
CA LEU A 17 -1.42 -7.87 -1.53
C LEU A 17 -2.15 -6.55 -1.23
N ASP A 18 -2.72 -6.42 -0.05
CA ASP A 18 -3.39 -5.18 0.39
C ASP A 18 -2.43 -3.99 0.37
N ALA A 19 -1.21 -4.14 0.92
CA ALA A 19 -0.20 -3.09 0.86
C ALA A 19 0.18 -2.69 -0.58
N GLU A 20 0.27 -3.67 -1.49
CA GLU A 20 0.56 -3.42 -2.90
C GLU A 20 -0.60 -2.72 -3.61
N LEU A 21 -1.85 -3.10 -3.34
CA LEU A 21 -3.04 -2.46 -3.91
C LEU A 21 -3.17 -0.99 -3.44
N LEU A 22 -3.03 -0.76 -2.13
CA LEU A 22 -3.08 0.59 -1.56
C LEU A 22 -1.97 1.48 -2.15
N LEU A 23 -0.77 0.94 -2.33
CA LEU A 23 0.34 1.67 -2.94
C LEU A 23 0.08 1.95 -4.42
N ALA A 24 -0.42 0.97 -5.16
CA ALA A 24 -0.73 1.11 -6.58
C ALA A 24 -1.77 2.23 -6.82
N GLU A 25 -2.85 2.23 -6.05
CA GLU A 25 -3.86 3.29 -6.07
C GLU A 25 -3.26 4.66 -5.66
N ALA A 26 -2.38 4.68 -4.65
CA ALA A 26 -1.75 5.91 -4.20
C ALA A 26 -0.78 6.48 -5.26
N LEU A 27 -0.21 5.64 -6.12
CA LEU A 27 0.65 6.04 -7.23
C LEU A 27 -0.14 6.29 -8.53
N GLY A 28 -1.41 5.89 -8.59
CA GLY A 28 -2.22 5.93 -9.82
C GLY A 28 -1.71 4.97 -10.89
N CYS A 29 -1.19 3.81 -10.48
CA CYS A 29 -0.68 2.78 -11.38
C CYS A 29 -1.25 1.40 -11.03
N SER A 30 -0.96 0.39 -11.84
CA SER A 30 -1.38 -1.00 -11.55
C SER A 30 -0.40 -1.71 -10.61
N ARG A 31 -0.85 -2.79 -9.97
CA ARG A 31 0.05 -3.68 -9.19
C ARG A 31 1.18 -4.24 -10.05
N ALA A 32 0.89 -4.62 -11.29
CA ALA A 32 1.90 -5.09 -12.24
C ALA A 32 3.00 -4.05 -12.48
N HIS A 33 2.65 -2.76 -12.48
CA HIS A 33 3.62 -1.68 -12.58
C HIS A 33 4.57 -1.66 -11.38
N LEU A 34 4.08 -1.84 -10.15
CA LEU A 34 4.93 -1.90 -8.96
C LEU A 34 5.93 -3.06 -9.02
N ILE A 35 5.51 -4.21 -9.55
CA ILE A 35 6.35 -5.39 -9.69
C ILE A 35 7.43 -5.18 -10.76
N ALA A 36 7.05 -4.60 -11.90
CA ALA A 36 7.96 -4.37 -13.01
C ALA A 36 8.94 -3.21 -12.75
N TRP A 37 8.57 -2.22 -11.91
CA TRP A 37 9.39 -1.05 -11.61
C TRP A 37 9.46 -0.73 -10.10
N PRO A 38 10.15 -1.55 -9.29
CA PRO A 38 10.19 -1.39 -7.83
C PRO A 38 10.99 -0.18 -7.34
N GLY A 39 11.84 0.41 -8.19
CA GLY A 39 12.72 1.53 -7.84
C GLY A 39 12.07 2.92 -7.91
N ARG A 40 10.77 3.00 -8.23
CA ARG A 40 10.07 4.29 -8.31
C ARG A 40 9.64 4.76 -6.93
N GLU A 41 10.27 5.81 -6.43
CA GLU A 41 9.87 6.43 -5.18
C GLU A 41 8.55 7.21 -5.33
N PRO A 42 7.60 7.06 -4.38
CA PRO A 42 6.40 7.87 -4.34
C PRO A 42 6.74 9.33 -4.08
N LYS A 43 6.03 10.26 -4.73
CA LYS A 43 6.08 11.67 -4.36
C LYS A 43 5.53 11.87 -2.92
N PRO A 44 5.87 12.97 -2.22
CA PRO A 44 5.39 13.23 -0.87
C PRO A 44 3.87 13.10 -0.71
N ASP A 45 3.09 13.65 -1.65
CA ASP A 45 1.63 13.56 -1.61
C ASP A 45 1.11 12.12 -1.77
N GLN A 46 1.79 11.31 -2.60
CA GLN A 46 1.44 9.90 -2.81
C GLN A 46 1.79 9.06 -1.57
N ALA A 47 2.93 9.35 -0.94
CA ALA A 47 3.34 8.72 0.31
C ALA A 47 2.36 9.05 1.45
N ALA A 48 1.94 10.31 1.57
CA ALA A 48 0.96 10.75 2.54
C ALA A 48 -0.41 10.06 2.32
N ARG A 49 -0.86 9.98 1.06
CA ARG A 49 -2.11 9.29 0.71
C ARG A 49 -2.05 7.80 1.04
N PHE A 50 -0.96 7.13 0.69
CA PHE A 50 -0.74 5.73 1.04
C PHE A 50 -0.77 5.50 2.56
N ALA A 51 -0.10 6.37 3.33
CA ALA A 51 -0.09 6.27 4.80
C ALA A 51 -1.51 6.46 5.38
N ALA A 52 -2.25 7.46 4.91
CA ALA A 52 -3.63 7.72 5.36
C ALA A 52 -4.55 6.52 5.10
N TRP A 53 -4.46 5.90 3.92
CA TRP A 53 -5.27 4.71 3.61
C TRP A 53 -4.82 3.47 4.38
N LEU A 54 -3.52 3.32 4.64
CA LEU A 54 -3.01 2.25 5.48
C LEU A 54 -3.58 2.32 6.89
N GLU A 55 -3.65 3.51 7.50
CA GLU A 55 -4.28 3.68 8.83
C GLU A 55 -5.78 3.31 8.80
N ARG A 56 -6.52 3.75 7.77
CA ARG A 56 -7.94 3.39 7.61
C ARG A 56 -8.13 1.88 7.49
N ARG A 57 -7.28 1.21 6.71
CA ARG A 57 -7.30 -0.25 6.55
C ARG A 57 -6.96 -0.99 7.85
N LEU A 58 -6.06 -0.43 8.67
CA LEU A 58 -5.77 -0.97 10.01
C LEU A 58 -6.93 -0.78 10.99
N ALA A 59 -7.73 0.27 10.81
CA ALA A 59 -8.95 0.50 11.57
C ALA A 59 -10.13 -0.39 11.14
N GLY A 60 -9.96 -1.23 10.12
CA GLY A 60 -11.00 -2.13 9.61
C GLY A 60 -11.92 -1.50 8.57
N GLU A 61 -11.59 -0.32 8.05
CA GLU A 61 -12.32 0.24 6.91
C GLU A 61 -11.89 -0.43 5.59
N PRO A 62 -12.83 -0.70 4.66
CA PRO A 62 -12.53 -1.24 3.33
C PRO A 62 -11.59 -0.34 2.52
#